data_AF-A0A2P5W2Z7-F1
#
_entry.id   AF-A0A2P5W2Z7-F1
#
_cell.length_a   1.000
_cell.length_b   1.000
_cell.length_c   1.000
_cell.angle_alpha   90.00
_cell.angle_beta   90.00
_cell.angle_gamma   90.00
#
_symmetry.space_group_name_H-M   'P 1'
#
loop_
_entity.id
_entity.type
_entity.pdbx_description
1 polymer ?
#
loop_
_entity_poly.entity_id
_entity_poly.type
_entity_poly.pdbx_seq_one_letter_code
_entity_poly.pdbx_strand_id
1 'polypeptide(L)' 'MNFMAGFVLIHYSHLMQKHLIRLFQLYSSGKLKVVIDPKRFSGLHSVSDAVEHLHSGKSTGKVVVCMDPSFEHQMAKL' A
#
# COMPACT_ATOMS: atom_id res chain seq x y z
N MET A 1 18.97 25.95 15.17
CA MET A 1 18.47 25.74 13.79
C MET A 1 18.12 24.27 13.64
N ASN A 2 16.85 23.94 13.42
CA ASN A 2 16.43 22.58 13.11
C ASN A 2 16.51 22.41 11.58
N PHE A 3 17.32 21.47 11.11
CA PHE A 3 17.39 21.16 9.68
C PHE A 3 16.26 20.20 9.32
N MET A 4 15.46 20.54 8.31
CA MET A 4 14.53 19.61 7.67
C MET A 4 15.26 18.79 6.62
N ALA A 5 15.10 17.46 6.65
CA ALA A 5 15.65 16.55 5.65
C ALA A 5 14.53 16.00 4.77
N GLY A 6 14.61 16.22 3.46
CA GLY A 6 13.74 15.57 2.49
C GLY A 6 14.14 14.11 2.26
N PHE A 7 13.18 13.26 1.94
CA PHE A 7 13.42 11.86 1.59
C PHE A 7 12.77 11.53 0.25
N VAL A 8 13.55 10.93 -0.65
CA VAL A 8 13.06 10.39 -1.92
C VAL A 8 13.52 8.94 -2.02
N LEU A 9 12.58 7.99 -2.09
CA LEU A 9 12.85 6.56 -1.97
C LEU A 9 13.93 6.06 -2.95
N ILE A 10 13.94 6.54 -4.19
CA ILE A 10 14.85 6.07 -5.24
C ILE A 10 16.33 6.35 -4.91
N HIS A 11 16.63 7.39 -4.14
CA HIS A 11 17.99 7.70 -3.68
C HIS A 11 18.52 6.67 -2.67
N TYR A 12 17.63 5.90 -2.05
CA TYR A 12 17.93 4.86 -1.07
C TYR A 12 17.62 3.45 -1.62
N SER A 13 17.56 3.30 -2.94
CA SER A 13 17.25 2.02 -3.61
C SER A 13 18.15 0.87 -3.13
N HIS A 14 19.42 1.14 -2.85
CA HIS A 14 20.39 0.19 -2.30
C HIS A 14 19.98 -0.41 -0.93
N LEU A 15 19.11 0.25 -0.18
CA LEU A 15 18.58 -0.26 1.09
C LEU A 15 17.27 -1.05 0.92
N MET A 16 16.60 -0.95 -0.24
CA MET A 16 15.24 -1.47 -0.41
C MET A 16 15.14 -2.96 -0.13
N GLN A 17 16.05 -3.78 -0.65
CA GLN A 17 15.99 -5.24 -0.47
C GLN A 17 16.00 -5.62 1.02
N LYS A 18 16.94 -5.07 1.80
CA LYS A 18 17.06 -5.31 3.25
C LYS A 18 15.79 -4.91 4.00
N HIS A 19 15.24 -3.73 3.69
CA HIS A 19 14.04 -3.24 4.38
C HIS A 19 12.78 -4.02 3.98
N LEU A 20 12.63 -4.38 2.70
CA LEU A 20 11.51 -5.21 2.24
C LEU A 20 11.50 -6.58 2.93
N ILE A 21 12.65 -7.26 3.00
CA ILE A 21 12.77 -8.55 3.73
C ILE A 21 12.33 -8.38 5.18
N ARG A 22 12.74 -7.31 5.85
CA ARG A 22 12.35 -7.05 7.24
C ARG A 22 10.85 -6.77 7.38
N LEU A 23 10.27 -5.98 6.48
CA LEU A 23 8.83 -5.71 6.49
C LEU A 23 8.02 -7.00 6.34
N PHE A 24 8.43 -7.89 5.42
CA PHE A 24 7.80 -9.20 5.27
C PHE A 24 7.92 -10.06 6.53
N GLN A 25 9.10 -10.13 7.16
CA GLN A 25 9.26 -10.86 8.42
C GLN A 25 8.35 -10.34 9.52
N LEU A 26 8.20 -9.02 9.65
CA LEU A 26 7.32 -8.40 10.64
C LEU A 26 5.85 -8.70 10.33
N TYR A 27 5.46 -8.66 9.06
CA TYR A 27 4.12 -9.03 8.62
C TYR A 27 3.82 -10.50 8.93
N SER A 28 4.67 -11.43 8.47
CA SER A 28 4.48 -12.87 8.65
C SER A 28 4.54 -13.31 10.12
N SER A 29 5.23 -12.55 10.99
CA SER A 29 5.25 -12.82 12.43
C SER A 29 4.14 -12.11 13.21
N GLY A 30 3.20 -11.43 12.54
CA GLY A 30 2.07 -10.73 13.16
C GLY A 30 2.45 -9.43 13.88
N LYS A 31 3.69 -8.96 13.75
CA LYS A 31 4.20 -7.73 14.39
C LYS A 31 3.90 -6.46 13.58
N LEU A 32 3.55 -6.61 12.31
CA LEU A 32 3.12 -5.51 11.44
C LEU A 32 1.74 -5.84 10.87
N LYS A 33 0.76 -5.00 11.16
CA LYS A 33 -0.56 -5.06 10.54
C LYS A 33 -0.56 -4.20 9.28
N VAL A 34 -1.01 -4.76 8.16
CA VAL A 34 -1.20 -4.05 6.90
C VAL A 34 -2.68 -3.73 6.76
N VAL A 35 -3.01 -2.46 6.56
CA VAL A 35 -4.40 -2.01 6.35
C VAL A 35 -4.57 -1.62 4.89
N ILE A 36 -5.50 -2.28 4.22
CA ILE A 36 -5.96 -1.93 2.88
C ILE A 36 -7.22 -1.10 3.03
N ASP A 37 -7.36 -0.08 2.17
CA ASP A 37 -8.56 0.75 2.16
C ASP A 37 -9.81 -0.12 1.93
N PRO A 38 -10.86 0.04 2.75
CA PRO A 38 -12.06 -0.79 2.62
C PRO A 38 -12.84 -0.52 1.33
N LYS A 39 -12.65 0.65 0.69
CA LYS A 39 -13.28 0.98 -0.58
C LYS A 39 -12.66 0.14 -1.69
N ARG A 40 -13.50 -0.62 -2.39
CA ARG A 40 -13.08 -1.50 -3.48
C ARG A 40 -13.12 -0.78 -4.81
N PHE A 41 -12.08 -1.00 -5.60
CA PHE A 41 -11.95 -0.58 -6.99
C PHE A 41 -11.58 -1.82 -7.79
N SER A 42 -12.26 -2.07 -8.90
CA SER A 42 -12.09 -3.28 -9.69
C SER A 42 -11.95 -2.93 -11.17
N GLY A 43 -10.96 -3.50 -11.83
CA GLY A 43 -10.60 -3.25 -13.22
C GLY A 43 -9.88 -1.93 -13.47
N LEU A 44 -9.16 -1.88 -14.59
CA LEU A 44 -8.34 -0.73 -15.00
C LEU A 44 -9.14 0.58 -15.09
N HIS A 45 -10.40 0.52 -15.51
CA HIS A 45 -11.28 1.68 -15.64
C HIS A 45 -11.50 2.42 -14.31
N SER A 46 -11.39 1.73 -13.17
CA SER A 46 -11.61 2.32 -11.84
C SER A 46 -10.38 3.03 -11.26
N VAL A 47 -9.24 3.04 -11.97
CA VAL A 47 -7.99 3.65 -11.49
C VAL A 47 -8.14 5.16 -11.28
N SER A 48 -8.86 5.87 -12.17
CA SER A 48 -9.11 7.30 -12.00
C SER A 48 -9.83 7.59 -10.68
N ASP A 49 -10.87 6.81 -10.38
CA ASP A 49 -11.70 6.97 -9.19
C ASP A 49 -10.92 6.63 -7.92
N ALA A 50 -10.00 5.67 -8.01
CA ALA A 50 -9.09 5.32 -6.92
C ALA A 50 -8.09 6.44 -6.61
N VAL A 51 -7.57 7.12 -7.64
CA VAL A 51 -6.68 8.28 -7.48
C VAL A 51 -7.45 9.48 -6.91
N GLU A 52 -8.67 9.73 -7.38
CA GLU A 52 -9.53 10.78 -6.82
C GLU A 52 -9.84 10.50 -5.34
N HIS A 53 -10.18 9.25 -4.99
CA HIS A 53 -10.38 8.85 -3.59
C HIS A 53 -9.14 9.07 -2.73
N LEU A 54 -7.95 8.74 -3.23
CA LEU A 54 -6.69 8.98 -2.55
C LEU A 54 -6.48 10.48 -2.25
N HIS A 55 -6.71 11.35 -3.24
CA HIS A 55 -6.55 12.80 -3.09
C HIS A 55 -7.68 13.47 -2.28
N SER A 56 -8.84 12.83 -2.14
CA SER A 56 -9.95 13.35 -1.34
C SER A 56 -9.70 13.40 0.17
N GLY A 57 -8.64 12.74 0.65
CA GLY A 57 -8.34 12.61 2.08
C GLY A 57 -9.23 11.62 2.84
N LYS A 58 -10.15 10.93 2.16
CA LYS A 58 -11.08 9.94 2.76
C LYS A 58 -10.47 8.55 2.91
N SER A 59 -9.28 8.31 2.35
CA SER A 59 -8.67 6.98 2.36
C SER A 59 -8.15 6.59 3.75
N THR A 60 -8.27 5.30 4.09
CA THR A 60 -7.72 4.72 5.32
C THR A 60 -6.90 3.49 4.97
N GLY A 61 -5.57 3.61 4.98
CA GLY A 61 -4.66 2.54 4.58
C GLY A 61 -4.29 2.60 3.10
N LYS A 62 -3.85 1.47 2.54
CA LYS A 62 -3.41 1.39 1.14
C LYS A 62 -4.61 1.26 0.20
N VAL A 63 -4.82 2.26 -0.66
CA VAL A 63 -5.76 2.17 -1.78
C VAL A 63 -5.21 1.19 -2.83
N VAL A 64 -6.02 0.22 -3.23
CA VAL A 64 -5.69 -0.82 -4.22
C VAL A 64 -6.80 -0.94 -5.25
N VAL A 65 -6.42 -1.31 -6.48
CA VAL A 65 -7.35 -1.67 -7.56
C VAL A 65 -7.17 -3.14 -7.88
N CYS A 66 -8.24 -3.92 -7.81
CA CYS A 66 -8.23 -5.34 -8.14
C CYS A 66 -8.32 -5.50 -9.66
N MET A 67 -7.30 -6.07 -10.31
CA MET A 67 -7.32 -6.26 -11.77
C MET A 67 -8.04 -7.54 -12.19
N ASP A 68 -8.08 -8.54 -11.31
CA ASP A 68 -8.70 -9.83 -11.56
C ASP A 68 -9.71 -10.13 -10.44
N PRO A 69 -11.02 -10.09 -10.73
CA PRO A 69 -12.06 -10.28 -9.72
C PRO A 69 -12.03 -11.68 -9.07
N SER A 70 -11.36 -12.66 -9.68
CA SER A 70 -11.18 -13.98 -9.06
C SER A 70 -10.30 -13.94 -7.79
N PHE A 71 -9.45 -12.90 -7.64
CA PHE A 71 -8.62 -12.69 -6.45
C PHE A 71 -9.35 -12.02 -5.27
N GLU A 72 -10.56 -11.48 -5.47
CA GLU A 72 -11.30 -10.80 -4.40
C GLU A 72 -11.62 -11.72 -3.21
N HIS A 73 -11.80 -13.02 -3.45
CA HIS A 73 -12.12 -14.01 -2.42
C HIS A 73 -10.96 -14.34 -1.46
N GLN A 74 -9.70 -14.04 -1.80
CA GLN A 74 -8.54 -14.36 -0.95
C GLN A 74 -8.29 -13.31 0.14
N MET A 75 -8.70 -12.06 -0.07
CA MET A 75 -8.48 -10.96 0.89
C MET A 75 -9.35 -11.08 2.15
N ALA A 76 -10.41 -11.90 2.12
CA ALA A 76 -11.29 -12.13 3.29
C ALA A 76 -10.72 -13.18 4.28
N LYS A 77 -9.62 -13.85 3.93
CA LYS A 77 -8.99 -14.91 4.76
C LYS A 77 -7.59 -14.54 5.30
N LEU A 78 -7.12 -13.32 5.05
CA LEU A 78 -5.83 -12.80 5.53
C LEU A 78 -6.04 -11.82 6.69
#